data_AF-A0A5K0VMP6-F1
#
_entry.id   AF-A0A5K0VMP6-F1
#
_cell.length_a   1.000
_cell.length_b   1.000
_cell.length_c   1.000
_cell.angle_alpha   90.00
_cell.angle_beta   90.00
_cell.angle_gamma   90.00
#
_symmetry.space_group_name_H-M   'P 1'
#
loop_
_entity.id
_entity.type
_entity.pdbx_description
1 polymer ?
#
loop_
_entity_poly.entity_id
_entity_poly.type
_entity_poly.pdbx_seq_one_letter_code
_entity_poly.pdbx_strand_id
1 'polypeptide(L)'
;GIAVQDSSKPHGLRLLIEDYPYAVDGLEIWFAIRDWVHDYCSIYYKSDHAIQSDTELQAWWHEVRYVGHGDKKHEPWWPKMQNLHELVESLTTIIWVASALHAAVNFGQYPYAGYLPNRPTLSRRFMPEPGTKEYAELEKDPESVFLKTITAQMQTLLGISLIEILSRHPSDEVYLGQNIDKEWSGEEEALAAFHRFGDRLVHIENRIMQMNGESDKWKNRNGPVRVPYTLLYPNTSDLSGVGGLTGKGIPNSISI
;
A
#
# COMPACT_ATOMS: atom_id res chain seq x y z
N GLY A 1 -17.70 -7.18 7.14
CA GLY A 1 -16.36 -6.94 6.58
C GLY A 1 -16.09 -7.92 5.44
N ILE A 2 -14.98 -7.75 4.73
CA ILE A 2 -14.53 -8.59 3.59
C ILE A 2 -13.66 -9.79 4.02
N ALA A 3 -13.44 -9.94 5.32
CA ALA A 3 -12.73 -11.06 5.95
C ALA A 3 -13.37 -11.37 7.31
N VAL A 4 -13.12 -12.57 7.83
CA VAL A 4 -13.51 -13.01 9.17
C VAL A 4 -12.31 -13.63 9.89
N GLN A 5 -12.30 -13.57 11.23
CA GLN A 5 -11.30 -14.26 12.03
C GLN A 5 -11.45 -15.78 11.86
N ASP A 6 -10.34 -16.45 11.61
CA ASP A 6 -10.26 -17.89 11.44
C ASP A 6 -8.84 -18.36 11.79
N SER A 7 -8.66 -18.85 13.00
CA SER A 7 -7.35 -19.31 13.49
C SER A 7 -6.79 -20.52 12.75
N SER A 8 -7.58 -21.19 11.90
CA SER A 8 -7.12 -22.29 11.05
C SER A 8 -6.48 -21.81 9.74
N LYS A 9 -6.63 -20.52 9.40
CA LYS A 9 -6.08 -19.94 8.18
C LYS A 9 -4.73 -19.26 8.45
N PRO A 10 -3.87 -19.15 7.41
CA PRO A 10 -2.74 -18.24 7.47
C PRO A 10 -3.20 -16.87 7.96
N HIS A 11 -2.37 -16.20 8.76
CA HIS A 11 -2.64 -14.85 9.26
C HIS A 11 -3.85 -14.73 10.21
N GLY A 12 -4.47 -15.85 10.60
CA GLY A 12 -5.65 -15.87 11.47
C GLY A 12 -6.92 -15.29 10.82
N LEU A 13 -6.93 -15.16 9.49
CA LEU A 13 -8.00 -14.51 8.73
C LEU A 13 -8.42 -15.34 7.53
N ARG A 14 -9.74 -15.42 7.30
CA ARG A 14 -10.33 -15.97 6.09
C ARG A 14 -10.96 -14.86 5.27
N LEU A 15 -10.46 -14.64 4.05
CA LEU A 15 -11.07 -13.71 3.09
C LEU A 15 -12.41 -14.27 2.59
N LEU A 16 -13.40 -13.39 2.40
CA LEU A 16 -14.67 -13.75 1.74
C LEU A 16 -14.53 -13.81 0.23
N ILE A 17 -13.54 -13.11 -0.32
CA ILE A 17 -13.11 -13.17 -1.71
C ILE A 17 -11.70 -13.73 -1.69
N GLU A 18 -11.55 -15.02 -2.01
CA GLU A 18 -10.25 -15.72 -1.93
C GLU A 18 -9.23 -15.13 -2.90
N ASP A 19 -9.66 -14.73 -4.10
CA ASP A 19 -8.85 -14.06 -5.10
C ASP A 19 -9.07 -12.54 -5.05
N TYR A 20 -8.77 -11.91 -3.91
CA TYR A 20 -8.73 -10.46 -3.78
C TYR A 20 -7.27 -9.99 -3.80
N PRO A 21 -6.73 -9.52 -4.95
CA PRO A 21 -5.29 -9.32 -5.12
C PRO A 21 -4.66 -8.39 -4.07
N TYR A 22 -5.28 -7.24 -3.81
CA TYR A 22 -4.79 -6.29 -2.78
C TYR A 22 -4.73 -6.92 -1.38
N ALA A 23 -5.78 -7.65 -0.97
CA ALA A 23 -5.84 -8.24 0.37
C ALA A 23 -4.90 -9.44 0.51
N VAL A 24 -4.83 -10.30 -0.52
CA VAL A 24 -3.97 -11.49 -0.52
C VAL A 24 -2.49 -11.08 -0.47
N ASP A 25 -2.07 -10.18 -1.35
CA ASP A 25 -0.68 -9.73 -1.40
C ASP A 25 -0.37 -8.85 -0.17
N GLY A 26 -1.31 -7.99 0.22
CA GLY A 26 -1.15 -7.09 1.36
C GLY A 26 -0.99 -7.81 2.70
N LEU A 27 -1.69 -8.93 2.91
CA LEU A 27 -1.51 -9.75 4.10
C LEU A 27 -0.10 -10.35 4.17
N GLU A 28 0.44 -10.85 3.05
CA GLU A 28 1.82 -11.37 3.06
C GLU A 28 2.84 -10.28 3.42
N ILE A 29 2.67 -9.06 2.88
CA ILE A 29 3.55 -7.92 3.19
C ILE A 29 3.36 -7.47 4.65
N TRP A 30 2.13 -7.33 5.14
CA TRP A 30 1.84 -6.94 6.52
C TRP A 30 2.51 -7.88 7.52
N PHE A 31 2.37 -9.20 7.34
CA PHE A 31 2.96 -10.16 8.25
C PHE A 31 4.48 -10.24 8.12
N ALA A 32 5.05 -10.03 6.93
CA ALA A 32 6.49 -9.89 6.79
C ALA A 32 7.04 -8.68 7.58
N ILE A 33 6.35 -7.53 7.52
CA ILE A 33 6.70 -6.34 8.31
C ILE A 33 6.55 -6.63 9.81
N ARG A 34 5.44 -7.25 10.21
CA ARG A 34 5.17 -7.56 11.61
C ARG A 34 6.22 -8.49 12.22
N ASP A 35 6.61 -9.53 11.49
CA ASP A 35 7.62 -10.48 11.93
C ASP A 35 9.00 -9.81 12.04
N TRP A 36 9.36 -8.96 11.07
CA TRP A 36 10.57 -8.13 11.13
C TRP A 36 10.59 -7.22 12.37
N VAL A 37 9.52 -6.45 12.59
CA VAL A 37 9.40 -5.54 13.73
C VAL A 37 9.45 -6.31 15.06
N HIS A 38 8.77 -7.46 15.13
CA HIS A 38 8.81 -8.31 16.31
C HIS A 38 10.23 -8.80 16.62
N ASP A 39 10.92 -9.35 15.62
CA ASP A 39 12.30 -9.83 15.76
C ASP A 39 13.21 -8.69 16.22
N TYR A 40 13.11 -7.52 15.58
CA TYR A 40 13.92 -6.35 15.92
C TYR A 40 13.65 -5.84 17.34
N CYS A 41 12.38 -5.58 17.70
CA CYS A 41 12.02 -5.08 19.02
C CYS A 41 12.40 -6.07 20.13
N SER A 42 12.33 -7.38 19.87
CA SER A 42 12.72 -8.43 20.83
C SER A 42 14.22 -8.44 21.14
N ILE A 43 15.07 -7.85 20.31
CA ILE A 43 16.49 -7.68 20.59
C ILE A 43 16.68 -6.70 21.76
N TYR A 44 15.96 -5.57 21.74
CA TYR A 44 16.15 -4.46 22.69
C TYR A 44 15.23 -4.54 23.92
N TYR A 45 14.00 -5.03 23.76
CA TYR A 45 13.01 -5.08 24.84
C TYR A 45 12.74 -6.52 25.28
N LYS A 46 13.47 -6.98 26.30
CA LYS A 46 13.33 -8.34 26.85
C LYS A 46 12.14 -8.51 27.81
N SER A 47 11.47 -7.42 28.17
CA SER A 47 10.28 -7.44 29.03
C SER A 47 9.43 -6.19 28.81
N ASP A 48 8.15 -6.27 29.15
CA ASP A 48 7.24 -5.12 29.13
C ASP A 48 7.73 -3.98 30.05
N HIS A 49 8.43 -4.31 31.14
CA HIS A 49 9.01 -3.31 32.03
C HIS A 49 10.09 -2.46 31.33
N ALA A 50 10.86 -3.05 30.41
CA ALA A 50 11.85 -2.30 29.64
C ALA A 50 11.17 -1.24 28.74
N ILE A 51 10.01 -1.55 28.16
CA ILE A 51 9.20 -0.61 27.36
C ILE A 51 8.59 0.48 28.24
N GLN A 52 8.08 0.12 29.40
CA GLN A 52 7.48 1.06 30.36
C GLN A 52 8.49 2.04 30.94
N SER A 53 9.75 1.59 31.08
CA SER A 53 10.83 2.38 31.67
C SER A 53 11.61 3.21 30.64
N ASP A 54 11.34 3.01 29.34
CA ASP A 54 11.97 3.77 28.26
C ASP A 54 11.32 5.15 28.15
N THR A 55 11.97 6.15 28.74
CA THR A 55 11.45 7.52 28.78
C THR A 55 11.33 8.16 27.40
N GLU A 56 12.19 7.79 26.46
CA GLU A 56 12.17 8.36 25.10
C GLU A 56 11.01 7.77 24.30
N LEU A 57 10.81 6.45 24.36
CA LEU A 57 9.69 5.78 23.71
C LEU A 57 8.33 6.27 24.26
N GLN A 58 8.21 6.42 25.59
CA GLN A 58 6.98 6.92 26.20
C GLN A 58 6.71 8.37 25.81
N ALA A 59 7.74 9.23 25.78
CA ALA A 59 7.61 10.62 25.37
C ALA A 59 7.23 10.75 23.89
N TRP A 60 7.86 9.97 23.00
CA TRP A 60 7.54 9.93 21.58
C TRP A 60 6.09 9.52 21.35
N TRP A 61 5.63 8.42 21.95
CA TRP A 61 4.24 7.97 21.77
C TRP A 61 3.23 8.97 22.34
N HIS A 62 3.58 9.61 23.46
CA HIS A 62 2.78 10.69 24.01
C HIS A 62 2.66 11.86 23.02
N GLU A 63 3.75 12.32 22.42
CA GLU A 63 3.72 13.41 21.45
C GLU A 63 2.91 13.05 20.20
N VAL A 64 3.11 11.86 19.64
CA VAL A 64 2.33 11.36 18.48
C VAL A 64 0.83 11.44 18.76
N ARG A 65 0.39 11.00 19.94
CA ARG A 65 -1.03 10.95 20.31
C ARG A 65 -1.60 12.31 20.74
N TYR A 66 -0.90 13.05 21.59
CA TYR A 66 -1.45 14.25 22.24
C TYR A 66 -1.17 15.54 21.47
N VAL A 67 -0.15 15.54 20.61
CA VAL A 67 0.22 16.69 19.76
C VAL A 67 -0.08 16.37 18.30
N GLY A 68 0.58 15.35 17.72
CA GLY A 68 0.45 15.03 16.29
C GLY A 68 -0.98 14.71 15.87
N HIS A 69 -1.66 13.83 16.61
CA HIS A 69 -3.08 13.50 16.46
C HIS A 69 -3.92 14.03 17.63
N GLY A 70 -3.60 15.24 18.10
CA GLY A 70 -4.20 15.84 19.29
C GLY A 70 -5.72 16.05 19.23
N ASP A 71 -6.32 16.02 18.05
CA ASP A 71 -7.77 16.04 17.81
C ASP A 71 -8.44 14.70 18.15
N LYS A 72 -7.69 13.60 18.12
CA LYS A 72 -8.14 12.23 18.44
C LYS A 72 -7.54 11.66 19.71
N LYS A 73 -6.83 12.46 20.51
CA LYS A 73 -6.09 11.99 21.70
C LYS A 73 -6.92 11.19 22.74
N HIS A 74 -8.24 11.39 22.82
CA HIS A 74 -9.11 10.73 23.80
C HIS A 74 -9.86 9.52 23.25
N GLU A 75 -9.64 9.14 21.99
CA GLU A 75 -10.29 7.97 21.41
C GLU A 75 -9.83 6.66 22.10
N PRO A 76 -10.71 5.67 22.27
CA PRO A 76 -10.44 4.49 23.09
C PRO A 76 -9.50 3.47 22.41
N TRP A 77 -9.27 3.61 21.10
CA TRP A 77 -8.50 2.65 20.30
C TRP A 77 -6.98 2.90 20.34
N TRP A 78 -6.51 3.96 20.99
CA TRP A 78 -5.08 4.23 21.11
C TRP A 78 -4.37 3.16 21.95
N PRO A 79 -3.32 2.50 21.41
CA PRO A 79 -2.39 1.71 22.20
C PRO A 79 -1.83 2.51 23.39
N LYS A 80 -1.60 1.83 24.51
CA LYS A 80 -1.04 2.47 25.71
C LYS A 80 0.48 2.51 25.70
N MET A 81 1.12 1.77 24.80
CA MET A 81 2.57 1.59 24.68
C MET A 81 3.18 1.00 25.96
N GLN A 82 2.58 -0.08 26.48
CA GLN A 82 2.97 -0.67 27.78
C GLN A 82 3.61 -2.06 27.67
N ASN A 83 3.59 -2.68 26.50
CA ASN A 83 4.07 -4.04 26.30
C ASN A 83 4.57 -4.24 24.86
N LEU A 84 5.29 -5.34 24.64
CA LEU A 84 5.92 -5.63 23.34
C LEU A 84 4.88 -5.76 22.21
N HIS A 85 3.71 -6.34 22.50
CA HIS A 85 2.65 -6.47 21.50
C HIS A 85 2.17 -5.12 20.99
N GLU A 86 1.88 -4.17 21.88
CA GLU A 86 1.46 -2.81 21.52
C GLU A 86 2.53 -2.08 20.72
N LEU A 87 3.81 -2.21 21.09
CA LEU A 87 4.92 -1.60 20.36
C LEU A 87 5.03 -2.18 18.94
N VAL A 88 5.03 -3.50 18.82
CA VAL A 88 5.12 -4.20 17.53
C VAL A 88 3.95 -3.82 16.63
N GLU A 89 2.72 -3.83 17.14
CA GLU A 89 1.53 -3.46 16.38
C GLU A 89 1.59 -2.00 15.90
N SER A 90 2.04 -1.09 16.76
CA SER A 90 2.15 0.34 16.44
C SER A 90 3.20 0.58 15.35
N LEU A 91 4.40 0.02 15.49
CA LEU A 91 5.48 0.16 14.51
C LEU A 91 5.16 -0.55 13.18
N THR A 92 4.55 -1.73 13.23
CA THR A 92 4.06 -2.43 12.04
C THR A 92 3.08 -1.56 11.27
N THR A 93 2.14 -0.93 11.97
CA THR A 93 1.14 -0.05 11.36
C THR A 93 1.81 1.17 10.71
N ILE A 94 2.76 1.81 11.40
CA ILE A 94 3.49 2.96 10.86
C ILE A 94 4.24 2.57 9.58
N ILE A 95 5.01 1.47 9.61
CA ILE A 95 5.77 1.01 8.45
C ILE A 95 4.82 0.62 7.31
N TRP A 96 3.73 -0.11 7.58
CA TRP A 96 2.73 -0.46 6.57
C TRP A 96 2.12 0.77 5.90
N VAL A 97 1.72 1.77 6.69
CA VAL A 97 1.12 3.01 6.17
C VAL A 97 2.13 3.76 5.30
N ALA A 98 3.37 3.88 5.77
CA ALA A 98 4.43 4.60 5.06
C ALA A 98 4.89 3.89 3.78
N SER A 99 4.77 2.56 3.70
CA SER A 99 5.28 1.76 2.60
C SER A 99 4.15 1.18 1.74
N ALA A 100 3.70 -0.04 2.06
CA ALA A 100 2.83 -0.85 1.23
C ALA A 100 1.43 -0.26 1.03
N LEU A 101 0.83 0.36 2.05
CA LEU A 101 -0.46 1.03 1.88
C LEU A 101 -0.35 2.17 0.88
N HIS A 102 0.65 3.03 1.08
CA HIS A 102 0.92 4.14 0.20
C HIS A 102 1.18 3.67 -1.24
N ALA A 103 2.06 2.69 -1.41
CA ALA A 103 2.38 2.13 -2.71
C ALA A 103 1.14 1.59 -3.44
N ALA A 104 0.28 0.85 -2.73
CA ALA A 104 -0.94 0.27 -3.29
C ALA A 104 -1.96 1.31 -3.79
N VAL A 105 -1.97 2.52 -3.22
CA VAL A 105 -2.89 3.59 -3.63
C VAL A 105 -2.24 4.63 -4.54
N ASN A 106 -0.91 4.68 -4.60
CA ASN A 106 -0.18 5.73 -5.31
C ASN A 106 0.28 5.29 -6.72
N PHE A 107 1.03 4.19 -6.85
CA PHE A 107 1.67 3.80 -8.11
C PHE A 107 0.72 3.25 -9.18
N GLY A 108 -0.54 3.02 -8.80
CA GLY A 108 -1.61 2.66 -9.73
C GLY A 108 -2.27 3.87 -10.39
N GLN A 109 -1.98 5.11 -9.98
CA GLN A 109 -2.70 6.28 -10.47
C GLN A 109 -2.58 6.42 -11.98
N TYR A 110 -1.39 6.57 -12.55
CA TYR A 110 -1.25 6.68 -14.01
C TYR A 110 -1.63 5.39 -14.75
N PRO A 111 -1.19 4.18 -14.32
CA PRO A 111 -1.59 2.94 -14.99
C PRO A 111 -3.11 2.75 -15.13
N TYR A 112 -3.91 3.16 -14.14
CA TYR A 112 -5.38 3.04 -14.21
C TYR A 112 -6.09 4.32 -14.67
N ALA A 113 -5.60 5.50 -14.34
CA ALA A 113 -6.28 6.77 -14.60
C ALA A 113 -5.65 7.62 -15.72
N GLY A 114 -4.53 7.17 -16.32
CA GLY A 114 -3.93 7.80 -17.50
C GLY A 114 -4.87 7.76 -18.72
N TYR A 115 -5.80 6.80 -18.76
CA TYR A 115 -6.98 6.84 -19.63
C TYR A 115 -8.18 7.37 -18.84
N LEU A 116 -8.42 8.68 -18.89
CA LEU A 116 -9.38 9.34 -18.02
C LEU A 116 -10.82 8.78 -18.07
N PRO A 117 -11.38 8.33 -19.20
CA PRO A 117 -12.69 7.67 -19.20
C PRO A 117 -12.82 6.52 -18.20
N ASN A 118 -11.72 5.84 -17.85
CA ASN A 118 -11.71 4.79 -16.83
C ASN A 118 -11.80 5.33 -15.39
N ARG A 119 -11.30 6.55 -15.13
CA ARG A 119 -11.25 7.19 -13.81
C ARG A 119 -11.54 8.69 -13.92
N PRO A 120 -12.78 9.09 -14.25
CA PRO A 120 -13.14 10.50 -14.32
C PRO A 120 -13.08 11.13 -12.92
N THR A 121 -12.46 12.31 -12.85
CA THR A 121 -12.27 13.05 -11.58
C THR A 121 -13.42 13.99 -11.24
N LEU A 122 -14.26 14.32 -12.24
CA LEU A 122 -15.40 15.21 -12.11
C LEU A 122 -16.57 14.72 -12.99
N SER A 123 -17.79 15.03 -12.53
CA SER A 123 -19.02 14.96 -13.31
C SER A 123 -19.62 16.35 -13.43
N ARG A 124 -19.82 16.85 -14.66
CA ARG A 124 -20.24 18.23 -14.96
C ARG A 124 -21.74 18.40 -15.14
N ARG A 125 -22.50 17.31 -15.22
CA ARG A 125 -23.95 17.34 -15.43
C ARG A 125 -24.62 16.09 -14.89
N PHE A 126 -25.91 16.22 -14.61
CA PHE A 126 -26.77 15.11 -14.23
C PHE A 126 -27.17 14.26 -15.44
N MET A 127 -27.78 13.12 -15.16
CA MET A 127 -28.42 12.28 -16.19
C MET A 127 -29.50 13.12 -16.91
N PRO A 128 -29.50 13.20 -18.25
CA PRO A 128 -30.58 13.87 -18.96
C PRO A 128 -31.92 13.14 -18.74
N GLU A 129 -33.01 13.90 -18.70
CA GLU A 129 -34.37 13.37 -18.52
C GLU A 129 -35.00 12.97 -19.86
N PRO A 130 -35.84 11.90 -19.91
CA PRO A 130 -36.54 11.51 -21.13
C PRO A 130 -37.32 12.65 -21.78
N GLY A 131 -37.23 12.77 -23.11
CA GLY A 131 -37.88 13.83 -23.89
C GLY A 131 -37.10 15.16 -23.97
N THR A 132 -35.96 15.28 -23.29
CA THR A 132 -35.03 16.42 -23.47
C THR A 132 -34.16 16.27 -24.71
N LYS A 133 -33.57 17.37 -25.18
CA LYS A 133 -32.62 17.34 -26.31
C LYS A 133 -31.36 16.54 -25.96
N GLU A 134 -30.92 16.65 -24.72
CA GLU A 134 -29.75 15.96 -24.18
C GLU A 134 -30.00 14.45 -24.06
N TYR A 135 -31.24 14.02 -23.80
CA TYR A 135 -31.61 12.61 -23.82
C TYR A 135 -31.63 12.05 -25.25
N ALA A 136 -32.19 12.80 -26.19
CA ALA A 136 -32.11 12.43 -27.61
C ALA A 136 -30.65 12.39 -28.13
N GLU A 137 -29.77 13.26 -27.61
CA GLU A 137 -28.33 13.19 -27.89
C GLU A 137 -27.71 11.90 -27.31
N LEU A 138 -28.05 11.51 -26.09
CA LEU A 138 -27.57 10.27 -25.48
C LEU A 138 -27.98 9.03 -26.29
N GLU A 139 -29.23 8.95 -26.73
CA GLU A 139 -29.73 7.83 -27.53
C GLU A 139 -28.97 7.70 -28.86
N LYS A 140 -28.57 8.84 -29.44
CA LYS A 140 -27.89 8.89 -30.73
C LYS A 140 -26.37 8.72 -30.61
N ASP A 141 -25.75 9.34 -29.61
CA ASP A 141 -24.30 9.43 -29.42
C ASP A 141 -23.92 9.40 -27.92
N PRO A 142 -23.96 8.21 -27.31
CA PRO A 142 -23.68 8.06 -25.89
C PRO A 142 -22.22 8.38 -25.52
N GLU A 143 -21.27 8.24 -26.45
CA GLU A 143 -19.85 8.55 -26.22
C GLU A 143 -19.62 10.05 -26.06
N SER A 144 -20.16 10.85 -26.99
CA SER A 144 -20.12 12.32 -26.88
C SER A 144 -20.80 12.77 -25.59
N VAL A 145 -21.92 12.16 -25.23
CA VAL A 145 -22.59 12.47 -23.97
C VAL A 145 -21.72 12.10 -22.76
N PHE A 146 -21.10 10.94 -22.76
CA PHE A 146 -20.18 10.55 -21.70
C PHE A 146 -19.02 11.55 -21.54
N LEU A 147 -18.36 11.94 -22.64
CA LEU A 147 -17.24 12.90 -22.64
C LEU A 147 -17.64 14.30 -22.19
N LYS A 148 -18.85 14.76 -22.55
CA LYS A 148 -19.41 16.02 -22.05
C LYS A 148 -19.79 15.96 -20.56
N THR A 149 -20.06 14.77 -20.03
CA THR A 149 -20.37 14.57 -18.61
C THR A 149 -19.12 14.53 -17.75
N ILE A 150 -18.08 13.80 -18.16
CA ILE A 150 -16.85 13.67 -17.35
C ILE A 150 -15.96 14.91 -17.42
N THR A 151 -14.84 14.90 -16.70
CA THR A 151 -13.83 15.97 -16.65
C THR A 151 -13.51 16.56 -18.03
N ALA A 152 -13.46 17.89 -18.11
CA ALA A 152 -13.21 18.60 -19.37
C ALA A 152 -11.75 18.44 -19.83
N GLN A 153 -11.52 18.47 -21.14
CA GLN A 153 -10.22 18.14 -21.76
C GLN A 153 -9.01 18.85 -21.14
N MET A 154 -9.08 20.16 -20.87
CA MET A 154 -7.95 20.88 -20.28
C MET A 154 -7.64 20.39 -18.85
N GLN A 155 -8.67 20.13 -18.04
CA GLN A 155 -8.50 19.58 -16.70
C GLN A 155 -8.01 18.14 -16.76
N THR A 156 -8.43 17.37 -17.75
CA THR A 156 -7.93 16.02 -18.03
C THR A 156 -6.43 16.01 -18.29
N LEU A 157 -5.95 16.91 -19.16
CA LEU A 157 -4.52 17.01 -19.47
C LEU A 157 -3.70 17.33 -18.22
N LEU A 158 -4.13 18.33 -17.45
CA LEU A 158 -3.46 18.69 -16.18
C LEU A 158 -3.47 17.54 -15.17
N GLY A 159 -4.61 16.85 -15.03
CA GLY A 159 -4.77 15.72 -14.12
C GLY A 159 -3.88 14.53 -14.49
N ILE A 160 -3.88 14.13 -15.78
CA ILE A 160 -3.05 13.02 -16.28
C ILE A 160 -1.56 13.34 -16.11
N SER A 161 -1.12 14.56 -16.46
CA SER A 161 0.28 14.96 -16.28
C SER A 161 0.72 14.92 -14.81
N LEU A 162 -0.17 15.32 -13.88
CA LEU A 162 0.13 15.24 -12.45
C LEU A 162 0.29 13.79 -11.99
N ILE A 163 -0.68 12.93 -12.27
CA ILE A 163 -0.61 11.52 -11.83
C ILE A 163 0.51 10.74 -12.53
N GLU A 164 0.94 11.17 -13.72
CA GLU A 164 2.14 10.62 -14.38
C GLU A 164 3.38 10.86 -13.52
N ILE A 165 3.57 12.06 -13.00
CA ILE A 165 4.69 12.40 -12.11
C ILE A 165 4.58 11.60 -10.81
N LEU A 166 3.40 11.59 -10.19
CA LEU A 166 3.18 10.91 -8.90
C LEU A 166 3.26 9.38 -8.98
N SER A 167 3.20 8.78 -10.18
CA SER A 167 3.30 7.33 -10.31
C SER A 167 4.72 6.85 -10.65
N ARG A 168 5.71 7.75 -10.69
CA ARG A 168 7.08 7.45 -11.13
C ARG A 168 8.01 7.25 -9.95
N HIS A 169 8.67 6.10 -9.90
CA HIS A 169 9.78 5.91 -8.97
C HIS A 169 11.02 6.70 -9.43
N PRO A 170 11.71 7.42 -8.54
CA PRO A 170 13.03 7.96 -8.85
C PRO A 170 14.06 6.82 -8.94
N SER A 171 15.21 7.08 -9.58
CA SER A 171 16.27 6.08 -9.77
C SER A 171 17.02 5.71 -8.48
N ASP A 172 17.00 6.62 -7.51
CA ASP A 172 17.62 6.49 -6.20
C ASP A 172 16.61 6.10 -5.10
N GLU A 173 15.44 5.58 -5.48
CA GLU A 173 14.45 5.06 -4.54
C GLU A 173 15.02 3.91 -3.70
N VAL A 174 14.60 3.83 -2.43
CA VAL A 174 14.93 2.74 -1.52
C VAL A 174 13.68 1.94 -1.23
N TYR A 175 13.63 0.72 -1.77
CA TYR A 175 12.46 -0.15 -1.61
C TYR A 175 12.44 -0.85 -0.25
N LEU A 176 11.27 -1.36 0.11
CA LEU A 176 11.03 -2.11 1.34
C LEU A 176 12.00 -3.30 1.42
N GLY A 177 12.68 -3.45 2.55
CA GLY A 177 13.72 -4.46 2.74
C GLY A 177 15.09 -4.10 2.14
N GLN A 178 15.25 -2.88 1.60
CA GLN A 178 16.53 -2.31 1.22
C GLN A 178 16.96 -1.24 2.24
N ASN A 179 18.26 -1.03 2.38
CA ASN A 179 18.84 0.05 3.16
C ASN A 179 20.08 0.59 2.41
N ILE A 180 20.27 1.92 2.46
CA ILE A 180 21.43 2.60 1.86
C ILE A 180 22.70 2.23 2.64
N ASP A 181 22.60 2.25 3.96
CA ASP A 181 23.68 1.84 4.85
C ASP A 181 23.51 0.37 5.22
N LYS A 182 24.53 -0.45 4.94
CA LYS A 182 24.53 -1.89 5.24
C LYS A 182 24.99 -2.17 6.68
N GLU A 183 25.62 -1.21 7.34
CA GLU A 183 26.16 -1.31 8.69
C GLU A 183 25.46 -0.32 9.65
N TRP A 184 24.19 -0.01 9.34
CA TRP A 184 23.34 0.91 10.10
C TRP A 184 23.16 0.54 11.58
N SER A 185 23.50 -0.70 11.95
CA SER A 185 23.53 -1.18 13.32
C SER A 185 24.82 -1.95 13.59
N GLY A 186 25.39 -1.74 14.77
CA GLY A 186 26.51 -2.55 15.27
C GLY A 186 26.07 -3.92 15.83
N GLU A 187 24.77 -4.17 15.95
CA GLU A 187 24.22 -5.42 16.48
C GLU A 187 24.00 -6.44 15.35
N GLU A 188 24.78 -7.52 15.35
CA GLU A 188 24.70 -8.58 14.32
C GLU A 188 23.29 -9.21 14.25
N GLU A 189 22.62 -9.35 15.40
CA GLU A 189 21.25 -9.89 15.47
C GLU A 189 20.25 -9.02 14.69
N ALA A 190 20.40 -7.70 14.74
CA ALA A 190 19.52 -6.76 14.05
C ALA A 190 19.75 -6.80 12.54
N LEU A 191 21.01 -6.84 12.10
CA LEU A 191 21.35 -7.00 10.68
C LEU A 191 20.85 -8.34 10.12
N ALA A 192 21.01 -9.43 10.89
CA ALA A 192 20.53 -10.74 10.49
C ALA A 192 18.99 -10.79 10.39
N ALA A 193 18.28 -10.15 11.31
CA ALA A 193 16.82 -10.04 11.24
C ALA A 193 16.37 -9.23 10.01
N PHE A 194 17.08 -8.15 9.64
CA PHE A 194 16.77 -7.36 8.45
C PHE A 194 17.02 -8.16 7.16
N HIS A 195 18.08 -8.96 7.14
CA HIS A 195 18.36 -9.87 6.03
C HIS A 195 17.22 -10.89 5.81
N ARG A 196 16.72 -11.50 6.89
CA ARG A 196 15.56 -12.41 6.81
C ARG A 196 14.31 -11.72 6.30
N PHE A 197 14.10 -10.46 6.67
CA PHE A 197 13.00 -9.64 6.15
C PHE A 197 13.11 -9.45 4.64
N GLY A 198 14.29 -9.07 4.15
CA GLY A 198 14.57 -8.95 2.71
C GLY A 198 14.32 -10.27 1.95
N ASP A 199 14.85 -11.39 2.45
CA ASP A 199 14.64 -12.71 1.85
C ASP A 199 13.15 -13.09 1.78
N ARG A 200 12.38 -12.75 2.83
CA ARG A 200 10.92 -12.98 2.84
C ARG A 200 10.22 -12.14 1.79
N LEU A 201 10.60 -10.89 1.59
CA LEU A 201 10.01 -10.03 0.56
C LEU A 201 10.31 -10.55 -0.85
N VAL A 202 11.55 -11.02 -1.11
CA VAL A 202 11.90 -11.66 -2.38
C VAL A 202 11.10 -12.95 -2.60
N HIS A 203 10.80 -13.72 -1.56
CA HIS A 203 9.89 -14.85 -1.68
C HIS A 203 8.47 -14.40 -2.09
N ILE A 204 7.98 -13.30 -1.51
CA ILE A 204 6.66 -12.73 -1.82
C ILE A 204 6.59 -12.24 -3.27
N GLU A 205 7.64 -11.57 -3.77
CA GLU A 205 7.76 -11.16 -5.19
C GLU A 205 7.54 -12.32 -6.15
N ASN A 206 8.25 -13.42 -5.93
CA ASN A 206 8.15 -14.63 -6.74
C ASN A 206 6.73 -15.21 -6.71
N ARG A 207 6.11 -15.23 -5.51
CA ARG A 207 4.74 -15.73 -5.34
C ARG A 207 3.72 -14.86 -6.07
N ILE A 208 3.85 -13.52 -6.01
CA ILE A 208 2.98 -12.59 -6.74
C ILE A 208 3.07 -12.84 -8.24
N MET A 209 4.28 -12.98 -8.78
CA MET A 209 4.49 -13.21 -10.21
C MET A 209 3.96 -14.58 -10.64
N GLN A 210 4.17 -15.63 -9.84
CA GLN A 210 3.58 -16.94 -10.07
C GLN A 210 2.04 -16.85 -10.13
N MET A 211 1.42 -16.23 -9.14
CA MET A 211 -0.04 -16.09 -9.09
C MET A 211 -0.59 -15.27 -10.26
N ASN A 212 0.11 -14.21 -10.68
CA ASN A 212 -0.24 -13.44 -11.86
C ASN A 212 -0.18 -14.26 -13.16
N GLY A 213 0.72 -15.25 -13.25
CA GLY A 213 0.84 -16.18 -14.38
C GLY A 213 -0.22 -17.29 -14.42
N GLU A 214 -0.76 -17.67 -13.26
CA GLU A 214 -1.77 -18.74 -13.11
C GLU A 214 -3.21 -18.23 -13.37
N SER A 215 -3.45 -17.60 -14.53
CA SER A 215 -4.72 -16.92 -14.85
C SER A 215 -5.97 -17.82 -14.84
N ASP A 216 -5.81 -19.13 -15.05
CA ASP A 216 -6.92 -20.09 -14.96
C ASP A 216 -7.45 -20.24 -13.52
N LYS A 217 -6.56 -20.02 -12.54
CA LYS A 217 -6.82 -20.16 -11.10
C LYS A 217 -7.12 -18.80 -10.46
N TRP A 218 -6.36 -17.76 -10.80
CA TRP A 218 -6.45 -16.41 -10.21
C TRP A 218 -6.90 -15.38 -11.24
N LYS A 219 -8.21 -15.36 -11.51
CA LYS A 219 -8.81 -14.57 -12.59
C LYS A 219 -8.85 -13.07 -12.29
N ASN A 220 -8.97 -12.69 -11.02
CA ASN A 220 -9.12 -11.29 -10.61
C ASN A 220 -7.79 -10.52 -10.67
N ARG A 221 -6.67 -11.21 -10.87
CA ARG A 221 -5.33 -10.61 -10.88
C ARG A 221 -4.98 -9.89 -12.18
N ASN A 222 -5.65 -10.23 -13.29
CA ASN A 222 -5.36 -9.65 -14.61
C ASN A 222 -6.58 -8.93 -15.21
N GLY A 223 -7.78 -9.52 -15.01
CA GLY A 223 -9.01 -9.04 -15.61
C GLY A 223 -9.00 -9.05 -17.16
N PRO A 224 -10.04 -8.49 -17.79
CA PRO A 224 -10.14 -8.44 -19.25
C PRO A 224 -9.11 -7.51 -19.90
N VAL A 225 -8.58 -6.55 -19.15
CA VAL A 225 -7.54 -5.60 -19.61
C VAL A 225 -6.14 -6.22 -19.65
N ARG A 226 -5.97 -7.45 -19.14
CA ARG A 226 -4.70 -8.20 -19.12
C ARG A 226 -3.55 -7.42 -18.46
N VAL A 227 -3.86 -6.72 -17.38
CA VAL A 227 -2.88 -5.98 -16.57
C VAL A 227 -2.69 -6.74 -15.26
N PRO A 228 -1.55 -7.41 -15.03
CA PRO A 228 -1.31 -8.16 -13.80
C PRO A 228 -1.24 -7.23 -12.59
N TYR A 229 -1.76 -7.66 -11.46
CA TYR A 229 -1.69 -6.92 -10.21
C TYR A 229 -0.29 -7.02 -9.60
N THR A 230 0.47 -5.92 -9.68
CA THR A 230 1.85 -5.81 -9.19
C THR A 230 2.08 -4.64 -8.24
N LEU A 231 1.03 -3.93 -7.82
CA LEU A 231 1.17 -2.74 -6.95
C LEU A 231 1.73 -3.06 -5.56
N LEU A 232 1.65 -4.31 -5.12
CA LEU A 232 2.25 -4.81 -3.87
C LEU A 232 3.44 -5.74 -4.12
N TYR A 233 4.05 -5.69 -5.30
CA TYR A 233 5.34 -6.32 -5.56
C TYR A 233 6.45 -5.48 -4.89
N PRO A 234 7.20 -6.00 -3.90
CA PRO A 234 8.18 -5.22 -3.14
C PRO A 234 9.26 -4.50 -3.97
N ASN A 235 9.81 -5.17 -4.99
CA ASN A 235 11.00 -4.73 -5.72
C ASN A 235 12.27 -4.67 -4.86
N THR A 236 12.30 -5.43 -3.76
CA THR A 236 13.45 -5.65 -2.88
C THR A 236 14.63 -6.26 -3.63
N SER A 237 14.39 -7.19 -4.57
CA SER A 237 15.47 -7.84 -5.34
C SER A 237 16.15 -6.94 -6.36
N ASP A 238 15.53 -5.80 -6.71
CA ASP A 238 15.99 -4.93 -7.77
C ASP A 238 16.97 -3.88 -7.23
N LEU A 239 18.24 -4.04 -7.60
CA LEU A 239 19.34 -3.16 -7.24
C LEU A 239 19.86 -2.37 -8.45
N SER A 240 19.11 -2.35 -9.56
CA SER A 240 19.56 -1.73 -10.81
C SER A 240 19.60 -0.20 -10.77
N GLY A 241 18.86 0.43 -9.84
CA GLY A 241 18.69 1.88 -9.77
C GLY A 241 17.90 2.45 -10.94
N VAL A 242 17.08 1.63 -11.60
CA VAL A 242 16.23 2.08 -12.71
C VAL A 242 14.86 2.49 -12.15
N GLY A 243 14.57 3.79 -12.19
CA GLY A 243 13.26 4.34 -11.86
C GLY A 243 12.28 4.36 -13.04
N GLY A 244 11.09 4.91 -12.82
CA GLY A 244 10.10 5.18 -13.88
C GLY A 244 8.67 4.77 -13.53
N LEU A 245 7.82 4.74 -14.56
CA LEU A 245 6.43 4.26 -14.48
C LEU A 245 6.41 2.73 -14.58
N THR A 246 6.55 2.05 -13.44
CA THR A 246 6.69 0.59 -13.39
C THR A 246 5.38 -0.13 -13.04
N GLY A 247 4.46 0.54 -12.32
CA GLY A 247 3.27 -0.09 -11.76
C GLY A 247 3.59 -1.19 -10.72
N LYS A 248 4.78 -1.13 -10.12
CA LYS A 248 5.28 -2.06 -9.11
C LYS A 248 6.40 -1.43 -8.28
N GLY A 249 6.64 -1.96 -7.08
CA GLY A 249 7.64 -1.46 -6.15
C GLY A 249 7.00 -0.85 -4.92
N ILE A 250 7.47 -1.25 -3.74
CA ILE A 250 7.03 -0.70 -2.46
C ILE A 250 8.20 0.09 -1.87
N PRO A 251 8.21 1.43 -1.92
CA PRO A 251 9.21 2.23 -1.22
C PRO A 251 9.15 2.05 0.30
N ASN A 252 10.25 2.35 0.99
CA ASN A 252 10.29 2.39 2.45
C ASN A 252 9.38 3.49 3.04
N SER A 253 9.01 4.50 2.26
CA SER A 253 8.35 5.71 2.76
C SER A 253 7.35 6.30 1.77
N ILE A 254 6.66 7.35 2.21
CA ILE A 254 5.82 8.20 1.36
C ILE A 254 6.76 9.13 0.58
N SER A 255 7.51 8.54 -0.35
CA SER A 255 8.55 9.20 -1.16
C SER A 255 8.08 9.54 -2.56
N ILE A 256 6.97 8.93 -3.01
CA ILE A 256 6.24 9.34 -4.21
C ILE A 256 4.80 8.85 -4.20
#